data_AF-A0A2V5PRQ0-F1
#
_entry.id   AF-A0A2V5PRQ0-F1
#
_cell.length_a   1.000
_cell.length_b   1.000
_cell.length_c   1.000
_cell.angle_alpha   90.00
_cell.angle_beta   90.00
_cell.angle_gamma   90.00
#
_symmetry.space_group_name_H-M   'P 1'
#
loop_
_entity.id
_entity.type
_entity.pdbx_description
1 polymer ?
#
loop_
_entity_poly.entity_id
_entity_poly.type
_entity_poly.pdbx_seq_one_letter_code
_entity_poly.pdbx_strand_id
1 'polypeptide(L)' 'MISDDQIARLVELYSEFHHALDPFAPRVLEAERQFFELLRTLHVTHAPDVPYDEFRRYAVRKCKLYLSKNP' A
#
# COMPACT_ATOMS: atom_id res chain seq x y z
N MET A 1 3.76 2.09 -14.89
CA MET A 1 4.28 2.98 -13.83
C MET A 1 3.08 3.41 -12.99
N ILE A 2 3.11 3.22 -11.67
CA ILE A 2 1.99 3.57 -10.77
C ILE A 2 1.83 5.10 -10.75
N SER A 3 0.59 5.61 -10.86
CA SER A 3 0.29 7.04 -10.78
C SER A 3 0.34 7.58 -9.35
N ASP A 4 0.44 8.90 -9.20
CA ASP A 4 0.44 9.53 -7.88
C ASP A 4 -0.88 9.31 -7.12
N ASP A 5 -2.04 9.30 -7.80
CA ASP A 5 -3.33 8.95 -7.19
C ASP A 5 -3.36 7.52 -6.64
N GLN A 6 -2.75 6.58 -7.36
CA GLN A 6 -2.66 5.18 -6.92
C GLN A 6 -1.72 5.05 -5.72
N ILE A 7 -0.64 5.83 -5.67
CA ILE A 7 0.24 5.92 -4.50
C ILE A 7 -0.51 6.55 -3.31
N ALA A 8 -1.27 7.63 -3.52
CA ALA A 8 -2.06 8.27 -2.48
C ALA A 8 -3.08 7.28 -1.88
N ARG A 9 -3.79 6.52 -2.73
CA ARG A 9 -4.72 5.50 -2.24
C ARG A 9 -4.04 4.37 -1.47
N LEU A 10 -2.86 3.93 -1.92
CA LEU A 10 -2.05 2.96 -1.18
C LEU A 10 -1.60 3.54 0.18
N VAL A 11 -1.22 4.82 0.23
CA VAL A 11 -0.82 5.50 1.47
C VAL A 11 -1.97 5.58 2.46
N GLU A 12 -3.17 5.95 2.02
CA GLU A 12 -4.36 5.99 2.87
C GLU A 12 -4.56 4.64 3.55
N LEU A 13 -4.67 3.57 2.76
CA LEU A 13 -4.86 2.21 3.27
C LEU A 13 -3.69 1.77 4.16
N TYR A 14 -2.46 2.08 3.76
CA TYR A 14 -1.26 1.75 4.53
C TYR A 14 -1.24 2.43 5.90
N SER A 15 -1.62 3.71 5.97
CA SER A 15 -1.61 4.48 7.21
C SER A 15 -2.58 3.94 8.26
N GLU A 16 -3.70 3.37 7.82
CA GLU A 16 -4.76 2.82 8.67
C GLU A 16 -4.30 1.61 9.48
N PHE A 17 -3.47 0.73 8.89
CA PHE A 17 -2.98 -0.46 9.59
C PHE A 17 -1.53 -0.35 10.06
N HIS A 18 -0.71 0.52 9.45
CA HIS A 18 0.70 0.62 9.81
C HIS A 18 0.92 1.12 11.24
N HIS A 19 0.09 2.03 11.71
CA HIS A 19 0.16 2.63 13.05
C HIS A 19 -0.99 2.20 13.97
N ALA A 20 -1.74 1.15 13.58
CA ALA A 20 -2.87 0.69 14.36
C ALA A 20 -2.43 0.21 15.76
N LEU A 21 -3.09 0.73 16.80
CA LEU A 21 -2.90 0.25 18.18
C LEU A 21 -3.46 -1.15 18.37
N ASP A 22 -4.62 -1.43 17.75
CA ASP A 22 -5.23 -2.76 17.71
C ASP A 22 -5.19 -3.30 16.27
N PRO A 23 -4.30 -4.26 15.96
CA PRO A 23 -4.20 -4.85 14.63
C PRO A 23 -5.41 -5.72 14.26
N PHE A 24 -6.24 -6.10 15.22
CA PHE A 24 -7.42 -6.94 15.00
C PHE A 24 -8.70 -6.12 14.88
N ALA A 25 -8.63 -4.79 14.99
CA ALA A 25 -9.77 -3.93 14.77
C ALA A 25 -10.34 -4.16 13.35
N PRO A 26 -11.67 -4.30 13.18
CA PRO A 26 -12.26 -4.62 11.87
C PRO A 26 -11.84 -3.66 10.74
N ARG A 27 -11.69 -2.36 11.05
CA ARG A 27 -11.21 -1.34 10.10
C ARG A 27 -9.78 -1.60 9.64
N VAL A 28 -8.92 -2.07 10.53
CA VAL A 28 -7.50 -2.32 10.27
C VAL A 28 -7.34 -3.54 9.36
N LEU A 29 -8.04 -4.62 9.68
CA LEU A 29 -8.09 -5.83 8.84
C LEU A 29 -8.64 -5.53 7.45
N GLU A 30 -9.69 -4.71 7.36
CA GLU A 30 -10.27 -4.32 6.08
C GLU A 30 -9.34 -3.43 5.26
N ALA A 31 -8.65 -2.47 5.89
CA ALA A 31 -7.66 -1.63 5.21
C ALA A 31 -6.46 -2.44 4.70
N GLU A 32 -5.98 -3.40 5.49
CA GLU A 32 -4.90 -4.32 5.10
C GLU A 32 -5.32 -5.18 3.90
N ARG A 33 -6.54 -5.75 3.93
CA ARG A 33 -7.11 -6.52 2.82
C ARG A 33 -7.17 -5.68 1.54
N GLN A 34 -7.76 -4.49 1.62
CA GLN A 34 -7.89 -3.58 0.49
C GLN A 34 -6.52 -3.15 -0.06
N PHE A 35 -5.53 -2.94 0.82
CA PHE A 35 -4.17 -2.59 0.40
C PHE A 35 -3.54 -3.68 -0.45
N PHE A 36 -3.61 -4.95 0.00
CA PHE A 36 -3.03 -6.06 -0.76
C PHE A 36 -3.80 -6.37 -2.04
N GLU A 37 -5.12 -6.21 -2.06
CA GLU A 37 -5.91 -6.33 -3.29
C GLU A 37 -5.50 -5.28 -4.32
N LEU A 38 -5.46 -4.01 -3.94
CA LEU A 38 -5.02 -2.92 -4.81
C LEU A 38 -3.58 -3.15 -5.29
N LEU A 39 -2.69 -3.58 -4.39
CA LEU A 39 -1.30 -3.85 -4.72
C LEU A 39 -1.15 -4.95 -5.78
N ARG A 40 -1.93 -6.04 -5.68
CA ARG A 40 -1.95 -7.10 -6.71
C ARG A 40 -2.47 -6.58 -8.04
N THR A 41 -3.55 -5.80 -8.05
CA THR A 41 -4.09 -5.21 -9.29
C THR A 41 -3.06 -4.30 -9.95
N LEU A 42 -2.38 -3.45 -9.17
CA LEU A 42 -1.35 -2.55 -9.68
C LEU A 42 -0.14 -3.31 -10.20
N HIS A 43 0.26 -4.39 -9.53
CA HIS A 43 1.35 -5.25 -9.96
C HIS A 43 1.06 -5.86 -11.34
N VAL A 44 -0.09 -6.54 -11.47
CA VAL A 44 -0.51 -7.18 -12.73
C VAL A 44 -0.64 -6.16 -13.87
N THR A 45 -1.11 -4.96 -13.57
CA THR A 45 -1.36 -3.93 -14.59
C THR A 45 -0.09 -3.20 -15.04
N HIS A 46 0.79 -2.86 -14.10
CA HIS A 46 1.88 -1.90 -14.33
C HIS A 46 3.28 -2.48 -14.27
N ALA A 47 3.44 -3.67 -13.69
CA ALA A 47 4.73 -4.31 -13.47
C ALA A 47 4.66 -5.85 -13.52
N PRO A 48 4.00 -6.45 -14.54
CA PRO A 48 3.84 -7.91 -14.61
C PRO A 48 5.17 -8.66 -14.68
N ASP A 49 6.22 -8.01 -15.23
CA ASP A 49 7.55 -8.59 -15.38
C ASP A 49 8.42 -8.51 -14.11
N VAL A 50 7.96 -7.79 -13.08
CA VAL A 50 8.67 -7.66 -11.80
C VAL A 50 8.12 -8.70 -10.82
N PRO A 51 8.94 -9.37 -10.00
CA PRO A 51 8.42 -10.24 -8.94
C PRO A 51 7.53 -9.47 -7.96
N TYR A 52 6.38 -10.05 -7.59
CA TYR A 52 5.40 -9.38 -6.72
C TYR A 52 6.00 -8.90 -5.39
N ASP A 53 6.91 -9.67 -4.78
CA ASP A 53 7.56 -9.27 -3.53
C ASP A 53 8.48 -8.05 -3.68
N GLU A 54 9.15 -7.91 -4.81
CA GLU A 54 9.97 -6.72 -5.11
C GLU A 54 9.08 -5.50 -5.33
N PHE A 55 8.01 -5.66 -6.10
CA PHE A 55 7.00 -4.63 -6.31
C PHE A 55 6.36 -4.17 -4.99
N ARG A 56 6.02 -5.13 -4.12
CA ARG A 56 5.48 -4.86 -2.78
C ARG A 56 6.45 -4.04 -1.93
N ARG A 57 7.74 -4.41 -1.89
CA ARG A 57 8.76 -3.66 -1.14
C ARG A 57 8.89 -2.23 -1.67
N TYR A 58 8.85 -2.06 -2.99
CA TYR A 58 8.87 -0.74 -3.63
C TYR A 58 7.64 0.11 -3.23
N ALA A 59 6.43 -0.45 -3.32
CA ALA A 59 5.20 0.25 -2.97
C ALA A 59 5.16 0.65 -1.49
N VAL A 60 5.56 -0.25 -0.59
CA VAL A 60 5.67 0.05 0.85
C VAL A 60 6.69 1.17 1.10
N ARG A 61 7.85 1.14 0.43
CA ARG A 61 8.85 2.21 0.53
C ARG A 61 8.27 3.55 0.08
N LYS A 62 7.48 3.58 -1.00
CA LYS A 62 6.79 4.80 -1.47
C LYS A 62 5.79 5.30 -0.44
N CYS A 63 5.03 4.42 0.19
CA CYS A 63 4.07 4.81 1.23
C CYS A 63 4.78 5.46 2.42
N LYS A 64 5.85 4.84 2.93
CA LYS A 64 6.65 5.39 4.03
C LYS A 64 7.26 6.75 3.71
N LEU A 65 7.79 6.91 2.49
CA LEU A 65 8.35 8.19 2.05
C LEU A 65 7.27 9.28 2.00
N TYR A 66 6.06 8.94 1.56
CA TYR A 66 4.95 9.89 1.51
C TYR A 66 4.57 10.35 2.93
N LEU A 67 4.40 9.42 3.87
CA LEU A 67 4.09 9.72 5.26
C LEU A 67 5.20 10.55 5.94
N SER A 68 6.48 10.26 5.65
CA SER A 68 7.59 11.05 6.21
C SER A 68 7.61 12.52 5.74
N LYS A 69 7.02 12.81 4.58
CA LYS A 69 6.94 14.17 4.02
C LYS A 69 5.66 14.91 4.43
N ASN A 70 4.67 14.18 4.96
CA ASN A 70 3.35 14.68 5.33
C ASN A 70 2.98 14.10 6.71
N PRO A 71 3.60 14.63 7.80
CA PRO A 71 3.37 14.16 9.16
C PRO A 71 1.96 14.46 9.67
#